data_AF-A0A7I7YSB5-F1
#
_entry.id   AF-A0A7I7YSB5-F1
#
_cell.length_a   1.000
_cell.length_b   1.000
_cell.length_c   1.000
_cell.angle_alpha   90.00
_cell.angle_beta   90.00
_cell.angle_gamma   90.00
#
_symmetry.space_group_name_H-M   'P 1'
#
loop_
_entity.id
_entity.type
_entity.pdbx_description
1 polymer ?
#
loop_
_entity_poly.entity_id
_entity_poly.type
_entity_poly.pdbx_seq_one_letter_code
_entity_poly.pdbx_strand_id
1 'polypeptide(L)'
;MTNQEPTLADLDDGEAFVIGRELAAISNDVPYPQAQAWARHKAWLIAEELDRRIGSPSPPRPELVTLSDLAPVHLRRLADRVGVVAALEAADGEAGPAARWWRALHARIVAAIENRERDAAPLRQWLHEHPVSHEVPADTPTWREISGLPDAE
;
A
#
# COMPACT_ATOMS: atom_id res chain seq x y z
N MET A 1 -3.86 28.04 10.02
CA MET A 1 -4.70 26.86 10.31
C MET A 1 -3.75 25.68 10.42
N THR A 2 -3.64 25.06 11.59
CA THR A 2 -2.77 23.90 11.79
C THR A 2 -3.35 22.73 11.00
N ASN A 3 -2.64 22.29 9.96
CA ASN A 3 -2.91 21.04 9.22
C ASN A 3 -2.60 19.84 10.13
N GLN A 4 -3.38 19.68 11.20
CA GLN A 4 -3.27 18.52 12.06
C GLN A 4 -3.80 17.32 11.28
N GLU A 5 -3.00 16.24 11.21
CA GLU A 5 -3.44 15.01 10.56
C GLU A 5 -4.70 14.48 11.27
N PRO A 6 -5.76 14.13 10.52
CA PRO A 6 -6.96 13.56 11.12
C PRO A 6 -6.61 12.23 11.81
N THR A 7 -7.07 12.11 13.04
CA THR A 7 -6.92 10.94 13.90
C THR A 7 -8.23 10.16 13.95
N LEU A 8 -8.18 8.92 14.45
CA LEU A 8 -9.42 8.14 14.63
C LEU A 8 -10.38 8.77 15.64
N ALA A 9 -9.86 9.53 16.60
CA ALA A 9 -10.66 10.26 17.58
C ALA A 9 -11.51 11.37 16.95
N ASP A 10 -11.17 11.83 15.75
CA ASP A 10 -11.93 12.86 15.03
C ASP A 10 -13.14 12.29 14.26
N LEU A 11 -13.27 10.96 14.20
CA LEU A 11 -14.36 10.25 13.54
C LEU A 11 -15.44 9.87 14.55
N ASP A 12 -16.70 10.05 14.17
CA ASP A 12 -17.79 9.42 14.90
C ASP A 12 -17.79 7.89 14.69
N ASP A 13 -18.61 7.17 15.47
CA ASP A 13 -18.63 5.70 15.43
C ASP A 13 -19.15 5.16 14.08
N GLY A 14 -20.04 5.90 13.41
CA GLY A 14 -20.55 5.54 12.08
C GLY A 14 -19.51 5.72 11.00
N GLU A 15 -18.80 6.85 11.01
CA GLU A 15 -17.68 7.14 10.09
C GLU A 15 -16.55 6.12 10.28
N ALA A 16 -16.15 5.86 11.52
CA ALA A 16 -15.15 4.87 11.84
C ALA A 16 -15.59 3.47 11.35
N PHE A 17 -16.85 3.07 11.60
CA PHE A 17 -17.36 1.79 11.11
C PHE A 17 -17.28 1.65 9.59
N VAL A 18 -17.70 2.67 8.84
CA VAL A 18 -17.63 2.68 7.37
C VAL A 18 -16.17 2.58 6.91
N ILE A 19 -15.26 3.37 7.48
CA ILE A 19 -13.83 3.32 7.16
C ILE A 19 -13.26 1.91 7.40
N GLY A 20 -13.57 1.31 8.55
CA GLY A 20 -13.14 -0.06 8.88
C GLY A 20 -13.65 -1.08 7.87
N ARG A 21 -14.92 -0.98 7.47
CA ARG A 21 -15.54 -1.85 6.46
C ARG A 21 -14.87 -1.70 5.09
N GLU A 22 -14.63 -0.47 4.64
CA GLU A 22 -13.98 -0.23 3.35
C GLU A 22 -12.53 -0.72 3.35
N LEU A 23 -11.77 -0.55 4.44
CA LEU A 23 -10.43 -1.13 4.57
C LEU A 23 -10.45 -2.67 4.52
N ALA A 24 -11.45 -3.30 5.13
CA ALA A 24 -11.65 -4.74 5.02
C ALA A 24 -11.98 -5.14 3.56
N ALA A 25 -12.81 -4.38 2.86
CA ALA A 25 -13.10 -4.61 1.44
C ALA A 25 -11.84 -4.45 0.55
N ILE A 26 -11.04 -3.41 0.78
CA ILE A 26 -9.74 -3.20 0.11
C ILE A 26 -8.84 -4.42 0.34
N SER A 27 -8.83 -4.96 1.56
CA SER A 27 -8.01 -6.12 1.88
C SER A 27 -8.39 -7.40 1.11
N ASN A 28 -9.63 -7.52 0.65
CA ASN A 28 -10.08 -8.65 -0.16
C ASN A 28 -9.86 -8.42 -1.67
N ASP A 29 -9.69 -7.17 -2.10
CA ASP A 29 -9.63 -6.77 -3.50
C ASP A 29 -8.19 -6.58 -4.02
N VAL A 30 -7.22 -6.33 -3.13
CA VAL A 30 -5.80 -6.22 -3.51
C VAL A 30 -5.17 -7.61 -3.72
N PRO A 31 -4.48 -7.88 -4.84
CA PRO A 31 -4.01 -9.23 -5.19
C PRO A 31 -2.70 -9.64 -4.48
N TYR A 32 -2.18 -8.83 -3.56
CA TYR A 32 -0.86 -9.02 -2.95
C TYR A 32 -0.97 -9.28 -1.45
N PRO A 33 -0.51 -10.44 -0.93
CA PRO A 33 -0.70 -10.81 0.47
C PRO A 33 -0.25 -9.75 1.48
N GLN A 34 0.88 -9.09 1.26
CA GLN A 34 1.38 -8.05 2.15
C GLN A 34 0.49 -6.78 2.11
N ALA A 35 -0.05 -6.41 0.94
CA ALA A 35 -1.00 -5.32 0.83
C ALA A 35 -2.34 -5.66 1.53
N GLN A 36 -2.80 -6.92 1.39
CA GLN A 36 -3.97 -7.41 2.10
C GLN A 36 -3.77 -7.37 3.61
N ALA A 37 -2.59 -7.82 4.09
CA ALA A 37 -2.24 -7.82 5.50
C ALA A 37 -2.17 -6.39 6.07
N TRP A 38 -1.59 -5.45 5.33
CA TRP A 38 -1.59 -4.03 5.70
C TRP A 38 -3.02 -3.48 5.83
N ALA A 39 -3.88 -3.72 4.84
CA ALA A 39 -5.26 -3.24 4.85
C ALA A 39 -6.07 -3.86 6.00
N ARG A 40 -5.88 -5.17 6.26
CA ARG A 40 -6.46 -5.87 7.44
C ARG A 40 -5.98 -5.27 8.75
N HIS A 41 -4.68 -5.01 8.87
CA HIS A 41 -4.13 -4.38 10.06
C HIS A 41 -4.73 -2.99 10.30
N LYS A 42 -4.91 -2.19 9.24
CA LYS A 42 -5.60 -0.90 9.35
C LYS A 42 -7.07 -1.05 9.75
N ALA A 43 -7.82 -1.97 9.14
CA ALA A 43 -9.20 -2.24 9.53
C ALA A 43 -9.30 -2.69 11.01
N TRP A 44 -8.36 -3.52 11.47
CA TRP A 44 -8.30 -3.94 12.87
C TRP A 44 -8.06 -2.77 13.84
N LEU A 45 -7.19 -1.81 13.52
CA LEU A 45 -7.00 -0.62 14.36
C LEU A 45 -8.28 0.22 14.50
N ILE A 46 -9.11 0.27 13.46
CA ILE A 46 -10.42 0.93 13.51
C ILE A 46 -11.37 0.17 14.43
N ALA A 47 -11.45 -1.16 14.27
CA ALA A 47 -12.29 -2.01 15.10
C ALA A 47 -11.89 -1.97 16.58
N GLU A 48 -10.59 -2.03 16.87
CA GLU A 48 -10.04 -1.90 18.23
C GLU A 48 -10.45 -0.57 18.87
N GLU A 49 -10.39 0.54 18.13
CA GLU A 49 -10.81 1.85 18.62
C GLU A 49 -12.32 1.91 18.89
N LEU A 50 -13.15 1.32 18.02
CA LEU A 50 -14.59 1.20 18.24
C LEU A 50 -14.91 0.35 19.48
N ASP A 51 -14.27 -0.80 19.63
CA ASP A 51 -14.42 -1.68 20.80
C ASP A 51 -14.03 -0.97 22.09
N ARG A 52 -12.93 -0.20 22.06
CA ARG A 52 -12.46 0.61 23.19
C ARG A 52 -13.51 1.65 23.63
N ARG A 53 -14.23 2.27 22.69
CA ARG A 53 -15.27 3.27 22.99
C ARG A 53 -16.48 2.67 23.70
N ILE A 54 -16.83 1.43 23.36
CA ILE A 54 -17.99 0.72 23.94
C ILE A 54 -17.63 -0.21 25.10
N GLY A 55 -16.34 -0.32 25.48
CA GLY A 55 -15.87 -1.18 26.55
C GLY A 55 -15.89 -2.68 26.23
N SER A 56 -15.82 -3.03 24.93
CA SER A 56 -15.80 -4.41 24.45
C SER A 56 -14.36 -4.96 24.42
N PRO A 57 -14.13 -6.25 24.67
CA PRO A 57 -12.81 -6.85 24.53
C PRO A 57 -12.35 -6.84 23.07
N SER A 58 -11.16 -6.29 22.82
CA SER A 58 -10.60 -6.17 21.48
C SER A 58 -10.23 -7.55 20.89
N PRO A 59 -10.48 -7.78 19.58
CA PRO A 59 -10.09 -9.00 18.91
C PRO A 59 -8.57 -9.18 18.86
N PRO A 60 -8.07 -10.41 18.69
CA PRO A 60 -6.64 -10.68 18.61
C PRO A 60 -5.98 -9.86 17.50
N ARG A 61 -4.84 -9.25 17.83
CA ARG A 61 -4.09 -8.38 16.92
C ARG A 61 -3.52 -9.16 15.73
N PRO A 62 -3.78 -8.74 14.48
CA PRO A 62 -3.17 -9.33 13.30
C PRO A 62 -1.70 -8.91 13.18
N GLU A 63 -0.98 -9.60 12.30
CA GLU A 63 0.41 -9.26 11.96
C GLU A 63 0.55 -7.77 11.60
N LEU A 64 1.58 -7.14 12.17
CA LEU A 64 1.89 -5.74 11.87
C LEU A 64 2.62 -5.67 10.54
N VAL A 65 1.98 -5.05 9.55
CA VAL A 65 2.60 -4.70 8.28
C VAL A 65 2.57 -3.19 8.13
N THR A 66 3.73 -2.59 7.92
CA THR A 66 3.91 -1.15 7.72
C THR A 66 4.09 -0.83 6.24
N LEU A 67 3.96 0.46 5.85
CA LEU A 67 4.21 0.86 4.45
C LEU A 67 5.66 0.60 4.02
N SER A 68 6.62 0.63 4.95
CA SER A 68 8.02 0.29 4.71
C SER A 68 8.25 -1.21 4.44
N ASP A 69 7.29 -2.07 4.72
CA ASP A 69 7.41 -3.50 4.43
C ASP A 69 6.88 -3.85 3.04
N LEU A 70 6.23 -2.89 2.36
CA LEU A 70 5.58 -3.11 1.08
C LEU A 70 6.52 -2.81 -0.10
N ALA A 71 6.49 -3.70 -1.10
CA ALA A 71 7.14 -3.47 -2.39
C ALA A 71 6.46 -2.29 -3.13
N PRO A 72 7.20 -1.58 -4.01
CA PRO A 72 6.65 -0.42 -4.74
C PRO A 72 5.36 -0.73 -5.53
N VAL A 73 5.26 -1.91 -6.13
CA VAL A 73 4.05 -2.34 -6.86
C VAL A 73 2.85 -2.52 -5.93
N HIS A 74 3.06 -2.98 -4.70
CA HIS A 74 2.00 -3.11 -3.68
C HIS A 74 1.55 -1.73 -3.20
N LEU A 75 2.50 -0.81 -2.97
CA LEU A 75 2.21 0.56 -2.55
C LEU A 75 1.37 1.30 -3.60
N ARG A 76 1.73 1.21 -4.88
CA ARG A 76 0.96 1.82 -5.98
C ARG A 76 -0.46 1.28 -6.06
N ARG A 77 -0.63 -0.05 -5.96
CA ARG A 77 -1.98 -0.65 -5.98
C ARG A 77 -2.84 -0.21 -4.79
N LEU A 78 -2.24 -0.07 -3.60
CA LEU A 78 -2.93 0.49 -2.44
C LEU A 78 -3.27 1.96 -2.63
N ALA A 79 -2.35 2.77 -3.17
CA ALA A 79 -2.60 4.17 -3.47
C ALA A 79 -3.78 4.32 -4.43
N ASP A 80 -3.80 3.57 -5.53
CA ASP A 80 -4.91 3.60 -6.49
C ASP A 80 -6.24 3.29 -5.80
N ARG A 81 -6.30 2.21 -5.02
CA ARG A 81 -7.56 1.78 -4.40
C ARG A 81 -8.05 2.76 -3.34
N VAL A 82 -7.16 3.22 -2.48
CA VAL A 82 -7.47 4.22 -1.43
C VAL A 82 -7.81 5.58 -2.07
N GLY A 83 -7.15 5.93 -3.17
CA GLY A 83 -7.41 7.14 -3.94
C GLY A 83 -8.82 7.18 -4.53
N VAL A 84 -9.31 6.04 -5.06
CA VAL A 84 -10.71 5.93 -5.53
C VAL A 84 -11.69 6.18 -4.38
N VAL A 85 -11.49 5.55 -3.22
CA VAL A 85 -12.37 5.76 -2.05
C VAL A 85 -12.34 7.21 -1.60
N ALA A 86 -11.15 7.81 -1.48
CA ALA A 86 -10.99 9.21 -1.10
C ALA A 86 -11.69 10.18 -2.09
N ALA A 87 -11.68 9.85 -3.38
CA ALA A 87 -12.35 10.64 -4.41
C ALA A 87 -13.88 10.52 -4.33
N LEU A 88 -14.41 9.31 -4.07
CA LEU A 88 -15.84 9.08 -3.89
C LEU A 88 -16.37 9.85 -2.67
N GLU A 89 -15.68 9.75 -1.54
CA GLU A 89 -16.02 10.48 -0.30
C GLU A 89 -15.97 12.00 -0.48
N ALA A 90 -15.10 12.50 -1.34
CA ALA A 90 -15.04 13.93 -1.66
C ALA A 90 -16.16 14.38 -2.62
N ALA A 91 -16.68 13.48 -3.46
CA ALA A 91 -17.73 13.79 -4.43
C ALA A 91 -19.10 13.95 -3.78
N ASP A 92 -19.33 13.31 -2.62
CA ASP A 92 -20.58 13.38 -1.86
C ASP A 92 -20.82 14.73 -1.14
N GLY A 93 -19.97 15.73 -1.37
CA GLY A 93 -20.30 17.14 -1.15
C GLY A 93 -19.93 17.74 0.20
N GLU A 94 -19.52 16.94 1.19
CA GLU A 94 -18.96 17.44 2.44
C GLU A 94 -17.52 16.96 2.63
N ALA A 95 -16.60 17.90 2.83
CA ALA A 95 -15.24 17.62 3.27
C ALA A 95 -15.21 17.18 4.75
N GLY A 96 -16.08 16.25 5.14
CA GLY A 96 -16.28 15.72 6.48
C GLY A 96 -15.05 15.02 7.05
N PRO A 97 -15.06 14.68 8.35
CA PRO A 97 -13.97 13.97 9.01
C PRO A 97 -13.50 12.72 8.25
N ALA A 98 -14.42 11.86 7.79
CA ALA A 98 -14.09 10.68 7.00
C ALA A 98 -13.35 11.01 5.69
N ALA A 99 -13.85 11.97 4.90
CA ALA A 99 -13.22 12.39 3.65
C ALA A 99 -11.81 12.98 3.88
N ARG A 100 -11.59 13.71 4.99
CA ARG A 100 -10.26 14.21 5.37
C ARG A 100 -9.34 13.05 5.77
N TRP A 101 -9.85 12.08 6.51
CA TRP A 101 -9.12 10.90 6.94
C TRP A 101 -8.62 10.08 5.75
N TRP A 102 -9.50 9.80 4.78
CA TRP A 102 -9.14 9.09 3.56
C TRP A 102 -8.08 9.82 2.73
N ARG A 103 -8.21 11.15 2.58
CA ARG A 103 -7.19 11.97 1.92
C ARG A 103 -5.84 11.92 2.62
N ALA A 104 -5.84 11.99 3.95
CA ALA A 104 -4.61 11.88 4.73
C ALA A 104 -3.96 10.49 4.61
N LEU A 105 -4.76 9.42 4.64
CA LEU A 105 -4.26 8.06 4.43
C LEU A 105 -3.66 7.91 3.02
N HIS A 106 -4.37 8.37 1.98
CA HIS A 106 -3.88 8.34 0.61
C HIS A 106 -2.55 9.09 0.47
N ALA A 107 -2.46 10.31 1.02
CA ALA A 107 -1.24 11.11 1.00
C ALA A 107 -0.05 10.41 1.68
N ARG A 108 -0.28 9.68 2.78
CA ARG A 108 0.76 8.88 3.45
C ARG A 108 1.28 7.73 2.58
N ILE A 109 0.39 7.06 1.83
CA ILE A 109 0.79 5.99 0.90
C ILE A 109 1.58 6.59 -0.27
N VAL A 110 1.12 7.70 -0.83
CA VAL A 110 1.82 8.42 -1.92
C VAL A 110 3.21 8.88 -1.46
N ALA A 111 3.32 9.48 -0.28
CA ALA A 111 4.62 9.88 0.29
C ALA A 111 5.57 8.68 0.48
N ALA A 112 5.04 7.51 0.86
CA ALA A 112 5.84 6.29 0.93
C ALA A 112 6.36 5.85 -0.44
N ILE A 113 5.56 5.98 -1.51
CA ILE A 113 6.00 5.71 -2.90
C ILE A 113 7.11 6.69 -3.29
N GLU A 114 6.91 7.99 -3.10
CA GLU A 114 7.87 9.03 -3.46
C GLU A 114 9.22 8.83 -2.75
N ASN A 115 9.19 8.46 -1.46
CA ASN A 115 10.40 8.15 -0.72
C ASN A 115 11.16 6.97 -1.34
N ARG A 116 10.47 5.88 -1.70
CA ARG A 116 11.10 4.73 -2.38
C ARG A 116 11.69 5.11 -3.72
N GLU A 117 11.00 5.94 -4.49
CA GLU A 117 11.48 6.38 -5.79
C GLU A 117 12.72 7.28 -5.65
N ARG A 118 12.73 8.17 -4.64
CA ARG A 118 13.89 8.99 -4.31
C ARG A 118 15.09 8.13 -3.92
N ASP A 119 14.90 7.12 -3.07
CA ASP A 119 15.98 6.21 -2.64
C ASP A 119 16.54 5.39 -3.80
N ALA A 120 15.71 5.06 -4.79
CA ALA A 120 16.12 4.34 -6.00
C ALA A 120 16.70 5.25 -7.09
N ALA A 121 16.64 6.58 -6.95
CA ALA A 121 17.10 7.51 -7.98
C ALA A 121 18.62 7.44 -8.24
N PRO A 122 19.50 7.34 -7.22
CA PRO A 122 20.94 7.22 -7.45
C PRO A 122 21.33 5.98 -8.26
N LEU A 123 20.71 4.83 -7.97
CA LEU A 123 20.96 3.60 -8.72
C LEU A 123 20.46 3.70 -10.17
N ARG A 124 19.26 4.29 -10.38
CA ARG A 124 18.73 4.52 -11.74
C ARG A 124 19.61 5.49 -12.54
N GLN A 125 20.10 6.55 -11.90
CA GLN A 125 21.04 7.48 -12.51
C GLN A 125 22.34 6.76 -12.88
N TRP A 126 22.90 5.98 -11.95
CA TRP A 126 24.11 5.21 -12.21
C TRP A 126 23.94 4.23 -13.38
N LEU A 127 22.83 3.48 -13.44
CA LEU A 127 22.52 2.57 -14.55
C LEU A 127 22.29 3.30 -15.89
N HIS A 128 21.78 4.52 -15.85
CA HIS A 128 21.62 5.36 -17.04
C HIS A 128 22.96 5.88 -17.55
N GLU A 129 23.84 6.29 -16.64
CA GLU A 129 25.20 6.75 -16.94
C GLU A 129 26.13 5.59 -17.33
N HIS A 130 25.85 4.38 -16.86
CA HIS A 130 26.62 3.16 -17.11
C HIS A 130 25.69 2.09 -17.69
N PRO A 131 25.24 2.24 -18.95
CA PRO A 131 24.40 1.24 -19.58
C PRO A 131 25.17 -0.09 -19.59
N VAL A 132 24.61 -1.10 -18.93
CA VAL A 132 25.17 -2.45 -18.96
C VAL A 132 25.01 -2.95 -20.39
N SER A 133 26.09 -2.95 -21.18
CA SER A 133 26.09 -3.62 -22.48
C SER A 133 25.78 -5.09 -22.25
N HIS A 134 24.59 -5.53 -22.67
CA HIS A 134 24.27 -6.95 -22.86
C HIS A 134 24.88 -7.45 -24.17
N GLU A 135 26.13 -7.09 -24.44
CA GLU A 135 26.94 -7.86 -25.38
C GLU A 135 27.22 -9.17 -24.69
N VAL A 136 26.35 -10.15 -24.94
CA VAL A 136 26.64 -11.56 -24.70
C VAL A 136 27.75 -11.90 -25.68
N PRO A 137 29.00 -12.21 -25.22
CA PRO A 137 30.03 -12.72 -26.12
C PRO A 137 29.44 -13.84 -26.98
N ALA A 138 29.75 -13.87 -28.28
CA ALA A 138 29.25 -14.91 -29.19
C ALA A 138 29.53 -16.34 -28.68
N ASP A 139 30.54 -16.47 -27.82
CA ASP A 139 30.96 -17.73 -27.18
C ASP A 139 30.32 -17.97 -25.80
N THR A 140 29.29 -17.20 -25.41
CA THR A 140 28.60 -17.43 -24.14
C THR A 140 27.69 -18.64 -24.31
N PRO A 141 27.92 -19.74 -23.59
CA PRO A 141 27.08 -20.91 -23.69
C PRO A 141 25.66 -20.54 -23.27
N THR A 142 24.71 -20.88 -24.12
CA THR A 142 23.29 -20.72 -23.87
C THR A 142 22.89 -21.56 -22.65
N TRP A 143 21.81 -21.16 -21.99
CA TRP A 143 21.26 -21.95 -20.89
C TRP A 143 20.97 -23.40 -21.29
N ARG A 144 20.68 -23.67 -22.58
CA ARG A 144 20.48 -25.02 -23.12
C ARG A 144 21.78 -25.83 -23.16
N GLU A 145 22.90 -25.22 -23.56
CA GLU A 145 24.24 -25.85 -23.52
C GLU A 145 24.72 -26.10 -22.09
N ILE A 146 24.39 -25.20 -21.15
CA ILE A 146 24.72 -25.37 -19.73
C ILE A 146 23.85 -26.44 -19.06
N SER A 147 22.57 -26.51 -19.43
CA SER A 147 21.60 -27.42 -18.78
C SER A 147 21.59 -28.84 -19.33
N GLY A 148 22.32 -29.12 -20.42
CA GLY A 148 22.41 -30.46 -21.01
C GLY A 148 21.08 -31.01 -21.52
N LEU A 149 20.11 -30.13 -21.81
CA LEU A 149 18.82 -30.53 -22.35
C LEU A 149 18.97 -30.93 -23.83
N PRO A 150 18.43 -32.09 -24.26
CA PRO A 150 18.48 -32.50 -25.65
C PRO A 150 17.70 -31.51 -26.54
N ASP A 151 18.17 -31.32 -27.76
CA ASP A 151 17.44 -30.56 -28.77
C ASP A 151 16.08 -31.24 -29.03
N ALA A 152 15.02 -30.45 -29.01
CA ALA A 152 13.70 -30.92 -29.39
C ALA A 152 13.67 -31.09 -30.91
N GLU A 153 13.50 -32.33 -31.37
CA GLU A 153 13.18 -32.68 -32.77
C GLU A 153 11.85 -32.06 -33.22
#